data_AF-A0AAX0LVM7-F1
#
_entry.id   AF-A0AAX0LVM7-F1
#
_cell.length_a   1.000
_cell.length_b   1.000
_cell.length_c   1.000
_cell.angle_alpha   90.00
_cell.angle_beta   90.00
_cell.angle_gamma   90.00
#
_symmetry.space_group_name_H-M   'P 1'
#
loop_
_entity.id
_entity.type
_entity.pdbx_description
1 polymer ?
#
loop_
_entity_poly.entity_id
_entity_poly.type
_entity_poly.pdbx_seq_one_letter_code
_entity_poly.pdbx_strand_id
1 'polypeptide(L)'
;MSCSREEYLLPYIGDEHWNEHNIPLDDKKYIVERTYFLYYYDSDILILTQNHLGPKESDLAYLLYSQSGNPGNNFSFQAIWKKESVKELLETGSTLRSCDIVLAAPRNFDATNYQLNSSFSKELVNMMVGLGGTRLKLNLRGRASGRLKVKGYLSDLVKDGIKELLEKMPGIVKKAAVTQPKNTVEQSLLDQVLISEKNIYTVNGYGTDSDVLQAMISAKIDNNEYLKQYDISKKKV
;
A
#
# COMPACT_ATOMS: atom_id res chain seq x y z
N MET A 1 16.74 26.03 -2.65
CA MET A 1 15.91 25.80 -1.43
C MET A 1 14.60 25.19 -1.90
N SER A 2 14.32 23.95 -1.50
CA SER A 2 13.11 23.22 -1.93
C SER A 2 11.92 23.75 -1.12
N CYS A 3 10.96 24.40 -1.78
CA CYS A 3 9.69 24.80 -1.20
C CYS A 3 8.74 23.60 -1.19
N SER A 4 8.93 22.66 -0.28
CA SER A 4 7.87 21.73 0.10
C SER A 4 6.86 22.48 0.97
N ARG A 5 5.79 23.02 0.36
CA ARG A 5 4.65 23.54 1.09
C ARG A 5 3.53 22.50 1.12
N GLU A 6 3.25 21.99 2.32
CA GLU A 6 2.12 21.12 2.64
C GLU A 6 0.83 21.95 2.81
N GLU A 7 0.32 22.59 1.76
CA GLU A 7 -1.06 23.14 1.77
C GLU A 7 -1.69 22.96 0.39
N TYR A 8 -2.93 22.46 0.35
CA TYR A 8 -3.72 22.13 -0.85
C TYR A 8 -4.13 23.38 -1.64
N LEU A 9 -3.16 24.05 -2.27
CA LEU A 9 -3.41 25.22 -3.09
C LEU A 9 -3.53 24.82 -4.58
N LEU A 10 -4.47 25.43 -5.29
CA LEU A 10 -4.61 25.29 -6.74
C LEU A 10 -3.29 25.67 -7.43
N PRO A 11 -2.92 25.07 -8.57
CA PRO A 11 -1.68 25.39 -9.27
C PRO A 11 -1.58 26.88 -9.63
N TYR A 12 -0.40 27.46 -9.39
CA TYR A 12 -0.04 28.85 -9.71
C TYR A 12 0.92 28.89 -10.90
N ILE A 13 0.96 30.03 -11.59
CA ILE A 13 2.00 30.37 -12.57
C ILE A 13 2.97 31.34 -11.91
N GLY A 14 4.26 31.03 -11.97
CA GLY A 14 5.35 31.92 -11.58
C GLY A 14 6.07 32.48 -12.80
N ASP A 15 6.56 33.72 -12.72
CA ASP A 15 7.46 34.31 -13.71
C ASP A 15 8.94 34.22 -13.28
N GLU A 16 9.86 34.66 -14.15
CA GLU A 16 11.32 34.71 -13.89
C GLU A 16 11.70 35.56 -12.66
N HIS A 17 10.77 36.38 -12.16
CA HIS A 17 10.93 37.26 -11.00
C HIS A 17 10.27 36.71 -9.73
N TRP A 18 9.79 35.46 -9.75
CA TRP A 18 9.11 34.78 -8.65
C TRP A 18 7.76 35.40 -8.27
N ASN A 19 7.08 36.08 -9.20
CA ASN A 19 5.72 36.54 -9.00
C ASN A 19 4.73 35.41 -9.31
N GLU A 20 4.10 34.89 -8.27
CA GLU A 20 3.08 33.84 -8.37
C GLU A 20 1.69 34.45 -8.57
N HIS A 21 0.92 33.91 -9.52
CA HIS A 21 -0.49 34.24 -9.72
C HIS A 21 -1.32 32.99 -9.99
N ASN A 22 -2.59 33.02 -9.59
CA ASN A 22 -3.53 31.94 -9.86
C ASN A 22 -3.70 31.76 -11.37
N ILE A 23 -3.80 30.51 -11.84
CA ILE A 23 -4.23 30.23 -13.21
C ILE A 23 -5.68 30.74 -13.37
N PRO A 24 -5.95 31.71 -14.25
CA PRO A 24 -7.31 32.17 -14.49
C PRO A 24 -8.07 31.09 -15.26
N LEU A 25 -8.92 30.34 -14.56
CA LEU A 25 -9.85 29.39 -15.15
C LEU A 25 -11.15 30.12 -15.50
N ASP A 26 -11.67 29.87 -16.70
CA ASP A 26 -13.05 30.24 -17.05
C ASP A 26 -14.00 29.07 -16.70
N ASP A 27 -15.31 29.30 -16.75
CA ASP A 27 -16.33 28.29 -16.41
C ASP A 27 -16.27 27.00 -17.25
N LYS A 28 -15.45 26.97 -18.31
CA LYS A 28 -15.27 25.83 -19.22
C LYS A 28 -13.90 25.17 -19.09
N LYS A 29 -12.97 25.75 -18.33
CA LYS A 29 -11.61 25.24 -18.13
C LYS A 29 -11.49 24.59 -16.76
N TYR A 30 -10.88 23.41 -16.76
CA TYR A 30 -10.60 22.65 -15.56
C TYR A 30 -9.14 22.19 -15.60
N ILE A 31 -8.51 22.13 -14.43
CA ILE A 31 -7.18 21.58 -14.26
C ILE A 31 -7.30 20.06 -14.41
N VAL A 32 -6.47 19.48 -15.27
CA VAL A 32 -6.41 18.03 -15.47
C VAL A 32 -5.00 17.56 -15.18
N GLU A 33 -4.86 16.70 -14.18
CA GLU A 33 -3.65 15.89 -14.03
C GLU A 33 -3.84 14.57 -14.78
N ARG A 34 -2.90 14.25 -15.67
CA ARG A 34 -2.92 13.00 -16.45
C ARG A 34 -2.22 11.91 -15.68
N THR A 35 -2.97 10.88 -15.30
CA THR A 35 -2.41 9.63 -14.74
C THR A 35 -2.24 8.61 -15.84
N TYR A 36 -1.05 8.02 -15.93
CA TYR A 36 -0.71 6.95 -16.87
C TYR A 36 -0.70 5.61 -16.14
N PHE A 37 -1.12 4.55 -16.83
CA PHE A 37 -1.08 3.19 -16.29
C PHE A 37 -0.55 2.20 -17.34
N LEU A 38 0.14 1.18 -16.87
CA LEU A 38 0.55 0.02 -17.66
C LEU A 38 0.08 -1.24 -16.95
N TYR A 39 -0.66 -2.07 -17.66
CA TYR A 39 -1.13 -3.35 -17.14
C TYR A 39 -0.46 -4.50 -17.89
N TYR A 40 0.27 -5.33 -17.14
CA TYR A 40 0.93 -6.52 -17.65
C TYR A 40 0.06 -7.74 -17.34
N TYR A 41 -0.77 -8.13 -18.30
CA TYR A 41 -1.75 -9.21 -18.15
C TYR A 41 -1.12 -10.57 -17.84
N ASP A 42 0.05 -10.89 -18.40
CA ASP A 42 0.74 -12.17 -18.17
C ASP A 42 1.14 -12.39 -16.70
N SER A 43 1.43 -11.29 -16.00
CA SER A 43 1.89 -11.30 -14.61
C SER A 43 0.88 -10.70 -13.62
N ASP A 44 -0.28 -10.23 -14.10
CA ASP A 44 -1.30 -9.48 -13.36
C ASP A 44 -0.72 -8.30 -12.53
N ILE A 45 0.15 -7.52 -13.16
CA ILE A 45 0.81 -6.37 -12.51
C ILE A 45 0.30 -5.06 -13.12
N LEU A 46 -0.21 -4.18 -12.26
CA LEU A 46 -0.55 -2.80 -12.60
C LEU A 46 0.57 -1.85 -12.14
N ILE A 47 1.04 -1.02 -13.06
CA ILE A 47 1.92 0.13 -12.76
C ILE A 47 1.09 1.39 -12.99
N LEU A 48 1.06 2.28 -12.00
CA LEU A 48 0.28 3.52 -12.03
C LEU A 48 1.20 4.69 -11.67
N THR A 49 1.14 5.79 -12.42
CA THR A 49 1.81 7.03 -12.02
C THR A 49 1.04 7.69 -10.89
N GLN A 50 1.72 7.99 -9.78
CA GLN A 50 1.09 8.70 -8.68
C GLN A 50 1.18 10.21 -8.91
N ASN A 51 0.03 10.85 -9.15
CA ASN A 51 -0.10 12.29 -9.17
C ASN A 51 -0.89 12.75 -7.94
N HIS A 52 -0.72 14.01 -7.54
CA HIS A 52 -1.30 14.55 -6.31
C HIS A 52 -2.83 14.67 -6.37
N LEU A 53 -3.37 15.10 -7.51
CA LEU A 53 -4.81 15.22 -7.78
C LEU A 53 -5.31 14.17 -8.78
N GLY A 54 -4.44 13.26 -9.22
CA GLY A 54 -4.77 12.22 -10.18
C GLY A 54 -5.61 11.08 -9.57
N PRO A 55 -6.32 10.31 -10.44
CA PRO A 55 -7.07 9.13 -10.01
C PRO A 55 -6.15 8.09 -9.36
N LYS A 56 -6.66 7.48 -8.29
CA LYS A 56 -5.99 6.40 -7.54
C LYS A 56 -6.33 5.02 -8.12
N GLU A 57 -5.69 3.98 -7.62
CA GLU A 57 -5.93 2.59 -8.01
C GLU A 57 -7.39 2.16 -7.77
N SER A 58 -8.03 2.68 -6.71
CA SER A 58 -9.45 2.44 -6.44
C SER A 58 -10.36 3.07 -7.48
N ASP A 59 -10.01 4.26 -7.97
CA ASP A 59 -10.78 4.98 -8.97
C ASP A 59 -10.66 4.26 -10.32
N LEU A 60 -9.48 3.76 -10.66
CA LEU A 60 -9.27 2.92 -11.83
C LEU A 60 -10.07 1.61 -11.74
N ALA A 61 -10.08 0.95 -10.58
CA ALA A 61 -10.87 -0.27 -10.38
C ALA A 61 -12.38 0.00 -10.55
N TYR A 62 -12.87 1.13 -10.02
CA TYR A 62 -14.26 1.55 -10.19
C TYR A 62 -14.59 1.88 -11.66
N LEU A 63 -13.69 2.56 -12.36
CA LEU A 63 -13.85 2.84 -13.79
C LEU A 63 -13.97 1.54 -14.60
N LEU A 64 -13.07 0.57 -14.38
CA LEU A 64 -13.12 -0.73 -15.04
C LEU A 64 -14.41 -1.49 -14.72
N TYR A 65 -14.86 -1.44 -13.46
CA TYR A 65 -16.15 -2.00 -13.05
C TYR A 65 -17.30 -1.37 -13.85
N SER A 66 -17.37 -0.03 -13.87
CA SER A 66 -18.46 0.71 -14.53
C SER A 66 -18.50 0.48 -16.04
N GLN A 67 -17.35 0.34 -16.69
CA GLN A 67 -17.24 0.11 -18.13
C GLN A 67 -17.45 -1.36 -18.53
N SER A 68 -17.28 -2.30 -17.60
CA SER A 68 -17.40 -3.72 -17.91
C SER A 68 -18.82 -4.19 -18.24
N GLY A 69 -19.85 -3.37 -17.94
CA GLY A 69 -21.25 -3.60 -18.33
C GLY A 69 -21.92 -4.84 -17.75
N ASN A 70 -21.19 -5.68 -17.01
CA ASN A 70 -21.66 -6.96 -16.49
C ASN A 70 -21.73 -6.92 -14.96
N PRO A 71 -22.94 -7.02 -14.37
CA PRO A 71 -23.11 -7.14 -12.93
C PRO A 71 -22.51 -8.46 -12.46
N GLY A 72 -21.28 -8.40 -11.94
CA GLY A 72 -20.51 -9.56 -11.48
C GLY A 72 -18.99 -9.41 -11.59
N ASN A 73 -18.50 -8.51 -12.45
CA ASN A 73 -17.07 -8.27 -12.65
C ASN A 73 -16.50 -7.28 -11.63
N ASN A 74 -16.20 -7.74 -10.42
CA ASN A 74 -15.54 -6.91 -9.42
C ASN A 74 -14.04 -6.80 -9.71
N PHE A 75 -13.57 -5.60 -10.06
CA PHE A 75 -12.14 -5.30 -10.18
C PHE A 75 -11.62 -4.77 -8.84
N SER A 76 -10.50 -5.30 -8.39
CA SER A 76 -9.78 -4.77 -7.23
C SER A 76 -8.29 -4.97 -7.44
N PHE A 77 -7.53 -3.88 -7.41
CA PHE A 77 -6.07 -3.96 -7.42
C PHE A 77 -5.57 -4.16 -5.99
N GLN A 78 -4.60 -5.06 -5.83
CA GLN A 78 -3.94 -5.29 -4.55
C GLN A 78 -2.51 -4.77 -4.61
N ALA A 79 -2.16 -4.04 -3.57
CA ALA A 79 -0.83 -3.57 -3.23
C ALA A 79 0.25 -4.67 -3.27
N ILE A 80 1.44 -4.33 -3.80
CA ILE A 80 2.63 -5.18 -3.76
C ILE A 80 3.51 -4.73 -2.58
N TRP A 81 4.01 -5.69 -1.80
CA TRP A 81 4.57 -5.41 -0.48
C TRP A 81 6.08 -5.19 -0.50
N LYS A 82 6.55 -4.18 0.24
CA LYS A 82 7.97 -3.98 0.57
C LYS A 82 8.35 -4.71 1.86
N LYS A 83 9.46 -5.43 1.84
CA LYS A 83 9.94 -6.22 3.00
C LYS A 83 10.59 -5.33 4.06
N GLU A 84 11.15 -4.19 3.66
CA GLU A 84 11.93 -3.29 4.51
C GLU A 84 11.05 -2.48 5.49
N SER A 85 9.84 -2.08 5.07
CA SER A 85 8.95 -1.21 5.88
C SER A 85 8.33 -1.91 7.09
N VAL A 86 8.17 -3.24 7.02
CA VAL A 86 7.73 -4.08 8.15
C VAL A 86 8.78 -4.06 9.27
N LYS A 87 10.06 -3.95 8.89
CA LYS A 87 11.21 -4.05 9.78
C LYS A 87 11.32 -2.84 10.69
N GLU A 88 11.18 -1.64 10.13
CA GLU A 88 11.37 -0.39 10.86
C GLU A 88 10.28 -0.15 11.93
N LEU A 89 9.02 -0.49 11.64
CA LEU A 89 7.94 -0.28 12.60
C LEU A 89 7.90 -1.32 13.72
N LEU A 90 8.33 -2.57 13.46
CA LEU A 90 8.23 -3.66 14.44
C LEU A 90 9.54 -3.94 15.19
N GLU A 91 10.71 -3.61 14.63
CA GLU A 91 12.01 -3.90 15.28
C GLU A 91 12.54 -2.76 16.15
N THR A 92 12.19 -1.50 15.88
CA THR A 92 12.86 -0.33 16.49
C THR A 92 12.40 0.01 17.92
N GLY A 93 11.99 -0.97 18.71
CA GLY A 93 11.52 -0.76 20.09
C GLY A 93 10.26 0.10 20.20
N SER A 94 9.51 0.25 19.10
CA SER A 94 8.30 1.07 19.03
C SER A 94 7.23 0.51 19.97
N THR A 95 6.45 1.39 20.59
CA THR A 95 5.25 0.99 21.36
C THR A 95 4.04 1.14 20.44
N LEU A 96 3.24 0.08 20.29
CA LEU A 96 2.07 0.09 19.42
C LEU A 96 0.80 0.28 20.25
N ARG A 97 0.02 1.32 19.96
CA ARG A 97 -1.23 1.64 20.64
C ARG A 97 -2.38 0.78 20.13
N SER A 98 -2.52 0.66 18.82
CA SER A 98 -3.50 -0.22 18.20
C SER A 98 -2.91 -0.93 16.99
N CYS A 99 -3.54 -2.04 16.62
CA CYS A 99 -3.22 -2.78 15.43
C CYS A 99 -4.52 -3.29 14.77
N ASP A 100 -4.63 -3.04 13.47
CA ASP A 100 -5.70 -3.54 12.61
C ASP A 100 -5.12 -4.51 11.59
N ILE A 101 -5.53 -5.78 11.66
CA ILE A 101 -5.07 -6.84 10.77
C ILE A 101 -6.25 -7.47 10.07
N VAL A 102 -6.13 -7.63 8.76
CA VAL A 102 -7.06 -8.41 7.95
C VAL A 102 -6.28 -9.56 7.35
N LEU A 103 -6.72 -10.78 7.61
CA LEU A 103 -6.23 -12.00 6.99
C LEU A 103 -7.31 -12.52 6.04
N ALA A 104 -6.91 -13.04 4.89
CA ALA A 104 -7.80 -13.72 3.96
C ALA A 104 -7.18 -15.07 3.55
N ALA A 105 -7.86 -16.15 3.91
CA ALA A 105 -7.43 -17.50 3.65
C ALA A 105 -7.88 -17.95 2.25
N PRO A 106 -7.01 -18.58 1.44
CA PRO A 106 -7.42 -19.21 0.18
C PRO A 106 -8.37 -20.39 0.45
N ARG A 107 -9.14 -20.81 -0.56
CA ARG A 107 -10.12 -21.92 -0.42
C ARG A 107 -9.50 -23.25 0.06
N ASN A 108 -8.23 -23.48 -0.25
CA ASN A 108 -7.46 -24.64 0.19
C ASN A 108 -6.40 -24.23 1.23
N PHE A 109 -6.82 -23.50 2.26
CA PHE A 109 -5.91 -23.05 3.30
C PHE A 109 -5.54 -24.21 4.23
N ASP A 110 -4.25 -24.54 4.24
CA ASP A 110 -3.68 -25.53 5.13
C ASP A 110 -2.64 -24.86 6.04
N ALA A 111 -2.96 -24.80 7.33
CA ALA A 111 -2.12 -24.22 8.36
C ALA A 111 -0.78 -24.95 8.51
N THR A 112 -0.70 -26.24 8.17
CA THR A 112 0.51 -27.05 8.35
C THR A 112 1.64 -26.67 7.40
N ASN A 113 1.32 -25.99 6.29
CA ASN A 113 2.30 -25.46 5.35
C ASN A 113 3.10 -24.27 5.90
N TYR A 114 2.72 -23.72 7.06
CA TYR A 114 3.34 -22.55 7.66
C TYR A 114 3.98 -22.91 9.00
N GLN A 115 5.31 -22.84 9.07
CA GLN A 115 6.04 -23.06 10.32
C GLN A 115 6.04 -21.79 11.18
N LEU A 116 5.03 -21.63 12.02
CA LEU A 116 4.92 -20.50 12.96
C LEU A 116 5.57 -20.85 14.32
N ASN A 117 6.18 -19.87 14.97
CA ASN A 117 6.88 -19.99 16.25
C ASN A 117 6.12 -19.25 17.36
N SER A 118 5.58 -18.06 17.06
CA SER A 118 4.79 -17.25 17.99
C SER A 118 3.45 -17.92 18.31
N SER A 119 3.10 -17.95 19.60
CA SER A 119 1.80 -18.46 20.06
C SER A 119 0.63 -17.66 19.47
N PHE A 120 0.80 -16.33 19.37
CA PHE A 120 -0.22 -15.45 18.79
C PHE A 120 -0.49 -15.79 17.32
N SER A 121 0.56 -15.97 16.50
CA SER A 121 0.41 -16.34 15.09
C SER A 121 -0.30 -17.68 14.91
N LYS A 122 0.07 -18.68 15.74
CA LYS A 122 -0.55 -20.01 15.74
C LYS A 122 -2.03 -19.95 16.08
N GLU A 123 -2.38 -19.23 17.15
CA GLU A 123 -3.78 -19.05 17.55
C GLU A 123 -4.59 -18.33 16.46
N LEU A 124 -4.00 -17.32 15.83
CA LEU A 124 -4.62 -16.60 14.72
C LEU A 124 -4.96 -17.49 13.54
N VAL A 125 -4.00 -18.32 13.12
CA VAL A 125 -4.19 -19.29 12.05
C VAL A 125 -5.19 -20.37 12.43
N ASN A 126 -5.11 -20.90 13.65
CA ASN A 126 -6.06 -21.89 14.15
C ASN A 126 -7.48 -21.32 14.20
N MET A 127 -7.65 -20.04 14.55
CA MET A 127 -8.95 -19.36 14.47
C MET A 127 -9.45 -19.26 13.03
N MET A 128 -8.59 -18.94 12.06
CA MET A 128 -9.01 -18.93 10.65
C MET A 128 -9.46 -20.32 10.16
N VAL A 129 -8.71 -21.37 10.49
CA VAL A 129 -9.07 -22.75 10.13
C VAL A 129 -10.35 -23.18 10.84
N GLY A 130 -10.43 -22.98 12.15
CA GLY A 130 -11.54 -23.44 12.99
C GLY A 130 -12.87 -22.73 12.70
N LEU A 131 -12.82 -21.47 12.26
CA LEU A 131 -14.01 -20.71 11.86
C LEU A 131 -14.48 -21.03 10.43
N GLY A 132 -13.70 -21.80 9.64
CA GLY A 132 -13.96 -22.04 8.22
C GLY A 132 -14.05 -20.73 7.40
N GLY A 133 -13.56 -19.63 7.95
CA GLY A 133 -13.76 -18.28 7.43
C GLY A 133 -12.72 -17.95 6.37
N THR A 134 -13.17 -17.49 5.21
CA THR A 134 -12.28 -16.98 4.16
C THR A 134 -11.59 -15.68 4.54
N ARG A 135 -12.07 -14.96 5.57
CA ARG A 135 -11.55 -13.66 5.99
C ARG A 135 -11.68 -13.46 7.50
N LEU A 136 -10.59 -13.05 8.14
CA LEU A 136 -10.53 -12.67 9.55
C LEU A 136 -10.08 -11.22 9.68
N LYS A 137 -10.83 -10.41 10.41
CA LYS A 137 -10.45 -9.02 10.75
C LYS A 137 -10.28 -8.92 12.26
N LEU A 138 -9.09 -8.51 12.70
CA LEU A 138 -8.78 -8.25 14.08
C LEU A 138 -8.48 -6.77 14.29
N ASN A 139 -9.10 -6.18 15.31
CA ASN A 139 -8.73 -4.88 15.85
C ASN A 139 -8.26 -5.10 17.29
N LEU A 140 -7.00 -4.75 17.55
CA LEU A 140 -6.36 -4.87 18.85
C LEU A 140 -6.02 -3.47 19.35
N ARG A 141 -6.40 -3.15 20.58
CA ARG A 141 -6.11 -1.84 21.19
C ARG A 141 -5.52 -2.02 22.58
N GLY A 142 -4.26 -1.63 22.72
CA GLY A 142 -3.60 -1.57 24.01
C GLY A 142 -4.02 -0.34 24.80
N ARG A 143 -4.20 -0.50 26.12
CA ARG A 143 -4.45 0.62 27.04
C ARG A 143 -3.12 1.10 27.64
N ALA A 144 -2.98 2.40 27.83
CA ALA A 144 -1.89 2.96 28.61
C ALA A 144 -1.98 2.43 30.05
N SER A 145 -0.87 1.94 30.59
CA SER A 145 -0.82 1.50 31.98
C SER A 145 -0.43 2.68 32.86
N GLY A 146 -1.20 2.94 33.92
CA GLY A 146 -0.83 3.91 34.97
C GLY A 146 0.14 3.35 36.01
N ARG A 147 0.60 2.09 35.89
CA ARG A 147 1.52 1.44 36.83
C ARG A 147 2.95 1.43 36.28
N LEU A 148 3.89 1.95 37.07
CA LEU A 148 5.33 2.15 36.78
C LEU A 148 6.13 0.91 36.29
N LYS A 149 5.54 -0.30 36.24
CA LYS A 149 6.22 -1.54 35.81
C LYS A 149 5.41 -2.43 34.87
N VAL A 150 4.19 -2.01 34.50
CA VAL A 150 3.38 -2.75 33.52
C VAL A 150 3.52 -2.03 32.19
N LYS A 151 4.08 -2.69 31.18
CA LYS A 151 4.12 -2.15 29.81
C LYS A 151 2.69 -1.79 29.41
N GLY A 152 2.41 -0.50 29.28
CA GLY A 152 1.20 -0.03 28.63
C GLY A 152 1.27 -0.33 27.14
N TYR A 153 0.10 -0.41 26.51
CA TYR A 153 -0.06 -0.67 25.07
C TYR A 153 0.18 -2.14 24.64
N LEU A 154 0.22 -2.43 23.33
CA LEU A 154 0.30 -3.82 22.84
C LEU A 154 1.62 -4.47 23.25
N SER A 155 1.54 -5.72 23.71
CA SER A 155 2.68 -6.50 24.18
C SER A 155 3.62 -6.89 23.04
N ASP A 156 4.89 -7.16 23.37
CA ASP A 156 5.87 -7.58 22.37
C ASP A 156 5.52 -8.93 21.75
N LEU A 157 4.85 -9.82 22.50
CA LEU A 157 4.31 -11.08 21.97
C LEU A 157 3.35 -10.86 20.78
N VAL A 158 2.51 -9.82 20.85
CA VAL A 158 1.62 -9.45 19.74
C VAL A 158 2.45 -8.91 18.58
N LYS A 159 3.43 -8.03 18.84
CA LYS A 159 4.31 -7.49 17.78
C LYS A 159 5.08 -8.59 17.05
N ASP A 160 5.69 -9.50 17.79
CA ASP A 160 6.46 -10.62 17.25
C ASP A 160 5.58 -11.56 16.44
N GLY A 161 4.35 -11.80 16.90
CA GLY A 161 3.38 -12.57 16.14
C GLY A 161 2.94 -11.88 14.84
N ILE A 162 2.70 -10.57 14.88
CA ILE A 162 2.37 -9.79 13.66
C ILE A 162 3.53 -9.83 12.68
N LYS A 163 4.76 -9.61 13.17
CA LYS A 163 5.99 -9.69 12.37
C LYS A 163 6.10 -11.06 11.70
N GLU A 164 5.92 -12.13 12.47
CA GLU A 164 6.01 -13.49 11.93
C GLU A 164 4.91 -13.78 10.90
N LEU A 165 3.68 -13.32 11.10
CA LEU A 165 2.60 -13.47 10.12
C LEU A 165 2.91 -12.71 8.83
N LEU A 166 3.46 -11.50 8.94
CA LEU A 166 3.87 -10.70 7.78
C LEU A 166 5.02 -11.36 7.01
N GLU A 167 6.00 -11.96 7.70
CA GLU A 167 7.16 -12.58 7.08
C GLU A 167 6.87 -13.97 6.49
N LYS A 168 6.11 -14.80 7.19
CA LYS A 168 5.89 -16.21 6.82
C LYS A 168 4.59 -16.45 6.08
N MET A 169 3.61 -15.55 6.22
CA MET A 169 2.30 -15.66 5.59
C MET A 169 1.94 -14.41 4.79
N PRO A 170 2.84 -13.93 3.90
CA PRO A 170 2.45 -12.92 2.96
C PRO A 170 1.37 -13.47 2.03
N GLY A 171 0.72 -12.71 1.18
CA GLY A 171 -0.44 -13.22 0.42
C GLY A 171 -1.71 -13.49 1.25
N ILE A 172 -1.62 -13.94 2.51
CA ILE A 172 -2.76 -14.12 3.43
C ILE A 172 -3.09 -12.82 4.15
N VAL A 173 -2.08 -12.10 4.65
CA VAL A 173 -2.30 -10.80 5.30
C VAL A 173 -2.72 -9.76 4.26
N LYS A 174 -3.96 -9.26 4.29
CA LYS A 174 -4.48 -8.26 3.33
C LYS A 174 -4.37 -6.82 3.82
N LYS A 175 -4.35 -6.62 5.14
CA LYS A 175 -4.13 -5.32 5.77
C LYS A 175 -3.38 -5.56 7.06
N ALA A 176 -2.38 -4.72 7.34
CA ALA A 176 -1.80 -4.58 8.66
C ALA A 176 -1.49 -3.10 8.86
N ALA A 177 -2.14 -2.47 9.83
CA ALA A 177 -1.95 -1.07 10.15
C ALA A 177 -1.84 -0.90 11.66
N VAL A 178 -1.10 0.12 12.08
CA VAL A 178 -0.83 0.39 13.48
C VAL A 178 -0.95 1.87 13.80
N THR A 179 -1.21 2.18 15.06
CA THR A 179 -1.04 3.53 15.59
C THR A 179 -0.03 3.51 16.72
N GLN A 180 0.69 4.62 16.90
CA GLN A 180 1.65 4.78 17.99
C GLN A 180 1.05 5.66 19.10
N PRO A 181 1.56 5.61 20.34
CA PRO A 181 1.11 6.49 21.40
C PRO A 181 1.29 7.99 21.09
N LYS A 182 2.40 8.35 20.43
CA LYS A 182 2.74 9.74 20.09
C LYS A 182 2.17 10.19 18.73
N ASN A 183 1.84 9.25 17.85
CA ASN A 183 1.27 9.52 16.53
C ASN A 183 -0.01 8.70 16.36
N THR A 184 -1.15 9.40 16.35
CA THR A 184 -2.47 8.79 16.19
C THR A 184 -2.86 8.55 14.73
N VAL A 185 -2.06 9.01 13.78
CA VAL A 185 -2.25 8.72 12.36
C VAL A 185 -2.01 7.23 12.13
N GLU A 186 -2.93 6.58 11.42
CA GLU A 186 -2.81 5.18 11.04
C GLU A 186 -1.63 5.01 10.09
N GLN A 187 -0.64 4.23 10.52
CA GLN A 187 0.53 3.87 9.71
C GLN A 187 0.33 2.44 9.21
N SER A 188 0.31 2.26 7.89
CA SER A 188 0.27 0.92 7.31
C SER A 188 1.62 0.24 7.54
N LEU A 189 1.61 -0.96 8.14
CA LEU A 189 2.79 -1.83 8.23
C LEU A 189 3.11 -2.49 6.89
N LEU A 190 2.13 -2.52 6.00
CA LEU A 190 2.30 -2.89 4.61
C LEU A 190 2.55 -1.58 3.86
N ASP A 191 3.77 -1.27 3.46
CA ASP A 191 3.93 -0.26 2.40
C ASP A 191 3.34 -0.85 1.14
N GLN A 192 2.22 -0.27 0.72
CA GLN A 192 1.29 -0.89 -0.21
C GLN A 192 1.69 -0.69 -1.68
N VAL A 193 2.76 0.05 -1.97
CA VAL A 193 3.19 0.31 -3.34
C VAL A 193 4.71 0.21 -3.43
N LEU A 194 5.19 -0.54 -4.41
CA LEU A 194 6.57 -0.42 -4.90
C LEU A 194 6.72 0.94 -5.59
N ILE A 195 6.89 2.00 -4.79
CA ILE A 195 7.13 3.35 -5.29
C ILE A 195 8.57 3.40 -5.82
N SER A 196 8.71 3.83 -7.07
CA SER A 196 9.97 4.12 -7.73
C SER A 196 9.89 5.55 -8.26
N GLU A 197 10.82 6.39 -7.82
CA GLU A 197 10.94 7.77 -8.29
C GLU A 197 11.76 7.80 -9.57
N LYS A 198 11.19 8.37 -10.64
CA LYS A 198 11.83 8.49 -11.95
C LYS A 198 11.79 9.93 -12.40
N ASN A 199 12.95 10.43 -12.81
CA ASN A 199 13.05 11.75 -13.43
C ASN A 199 12.69 11.63 -14.91
N ILE A 200 11.78 12.47 -15.37
CA ILE A 200 11.40 12.59 -16.77
C ILE A 200 11.74 13.99 -17.26
N TYR A 201 12.09 14.09 -18.54
CA TYR A 201 12.23 15.39 -19.18
C TYR A 201 10.84 16.00 -19.39
N THR A 202 10.68 17.26 -18.99
CA THR A 202 9.40 17.97 -19.10
C THR A 202 9.52 19.17 -20.02
N VAL A 203 8.56 19.36 -20.91
CA VAL A 203 8.38 20.59 -21.69
C VAL A 203 7.16 21.31 -21.14
N ASN A 204 7.32 22.57 -20.72
CA ASN A 204 6.26 23.36 -20.07
C ASN A 204 5.63 22.67 -18.83
N GLY A 205 6.44 21.92 -18.07
CA GLY A 205 6.00 21.22 -16.86
C GLY A 205 5.32 19.87 -17.10
N TYR A 206 5.16 19.43 -18.35
CA TYR A 206 4.58 18.13 -18.69
C TYR A 206 5.61 17.22 -19.36
N GLY A 207 5.69 15.97 -18.90
CA GLY A 207 6.49 14.94 -19.55
C GLY A 207 5.87 14.48 -20.87
N THR A 208 6.70 14.05 -21.82
CA THR A 208 6.18 13.44 -23.06
C THR A 208 5.67 12.03 -22.79
N ASP A 209 4.66 11.56 -23.54
CA ASP A 209 4.10 10.22 -23.38
C ASP A 209 5.18 9.12 -23.50
N SER A 210 6.16 9.33 -24.39
CA SER A 210 7.29 8.42 -24.57
C SER A 210 8.20 8.36 -23.34
N ASP A 211 8.53 9.51 -22.76
CA ASP A 211 9.41 9.57 -21.57
C ASP A 211 8.71 8.96 -20.35
N VAL A 212 7.42 9.24 -20.18
CA VAL A 212 6.60 8.62 -19.11
C VAL A 212 6.54 7.11 -19.29
N LEU A 213 6.31 6.62 -20.51
CA LEU A 213 6.29 5.19 -20.81
C LEU A 213 7.64 4.53 -20.46
N GLN A 214 8.75 5.14 -20.87
CA GLN A 214 10.09 4.63 -20.55
C GLN A 214 10.35 4.63 -19.03
N ALA A 215 9.94 5.68 -18.32
CA ALA A 215 10.06 5.76 -16.87
C ALA A 215 9.27 4.64 -16.17
N MET A 216 8.05 4.36 -16.62
CA MET A 216 7.22 3.28 -16.07
C MET A 216 7.82 1.89 -16.34
N ILE A 217 8.36 1.66 -17.54
CA ILE A 217 9.07 0.41 -17.86
C ILE A 217 10.32 0.28 -16.98
N SER A 218 11.10 1.35 -16.82
CA SER A 218 12.28 1.36 -15.96
C SER A 218 11.93 1.10 -14.50
N ALA A 219 10.83 1.68 -13.98
CA ALA A 219 10.36 1.43 -12.62
C ALA A 219 10.01 -0.05 -12.38
N LYS A 220 9.46 -0.74 -13.39
CA LYS A 220 9.25 -2.19 -13.36
C LYS A 220 10.57 -2.95 -13.27
N ILE A 221 11.55 -2.58 -14.11
CA ILE A 221 12.84 -3.26 -14.19
C ILE A 221 13.59 -3.16 -12.86
N ASP A 222 13.61 -1.97 -12.25
CA ASP A 222 14.24 -1.75 -10.93
C ASP A 222 13.64 -2.64 -9.83
N ASN A 223 12.33 -2.86 -9.89
CA ASN A 223 11.60 -3.67 -8.92
C ASN A 223 11.42 -5.14 -9.35
N ASN A 224 12.07 -5.57 -10.43
CA ASN A 224 11.81 -6.87 -11.04
C ASN A 224 12.11 -8.04 -10.09
N GLU A 225 13.10 -7.90 -9.21
CA GLU A 225 13.39 -8.92 -8.19
C GLU A 225 12.22 -9.16 -7.23
N TYR A 226 11.52 -8.08 -6.84
CA TYR A 226 10.30 -8.17 -6.03
C TYR A 226 9.13 -8.71 -6.84
N LEU A 227 8.95 -8.22 -8.08
CA LEU A 227 7.83 -8.62 -8.94
C LEU A 227 7.87 -10.10 -9.34
N LYS A 228 9.06 -10.72 -9.46
CA LYS A 228 9.21 -12.16 -9.74
C LYS A 228 8.46 -13.07 -8.76
N GLN A 229 8.19 -12.62 -7.54
CA GLN A 229 7.47 -13.39 -6.53
C GLN A 229 5.95 -13.47 -6.80
N TYR A 230 5.43 -12.52 -7.59
CA TYR A 230 4.01 -12.38 -7.91
C TYR A 230 3.67 -12.86 -9.33
N ASP A 231 4.68 -13.29 -10.09
CA ASP A 231 4.53 -13.76 -11.46
C ASP A 231 3.74 -15.08 -11.52
N ILE A 232 2.56 -15.02 -12.13
CA ILE A 232 1.61 -16.13 -12.27
C ILE A 232 2.07 -17.13 -13.35
N SER A 233 2.97 -16.73 -14.24
CA SER A 233 3.46 -17.59 -15.33
C SER A 233 4.26 -18.81 -14.83
N LYS A 234 4.83 -18.73 -13.62
CA LYS A 234 5.42 -19.88 -12.93
C LYS A 234 4.34 -20.68 -12.19
N LYS A 235 3.53 -21.44 -12.94
CA LYS A 235 2.81 -22.58 -12.36
C LYS A 235 3.84 -23.47 -11.65
N LYS A 236 3.74 -23.58 -10.32
CA LYS A 236 4.36 -24.69 -9.60
C LYS A 236 3.76 -25.98 -10.15
N VAL A 237 4.60 -26.78 -10.80
CA VAL A 237 4.41 -28.23 -10.95
C VAL A 237 4.64 -28.86 -9.58
#